data_AF-A0A7K8BBD1-F1
#
_entry.id   AF-A0A7K8BBD1-F1
#
_cell.length_a   1.000
_cell.length_b   1.000
_cell.length_c   1.000
_cell.angle_alpha   90.00
_cell.angle_beta   90.00
_cell.angle_gamma   90.00
#
_symmetry.space_group_name_H-M   'P 1'
#
loop_
_entity.id
_entity.type
_entity.pdbx_description
1 polymer ?
#
loop_
_entity_poly.entity_id
_entity_poly.type
_entity_poly.pdbx_seq_one_letter_code
_entity_poly.pdbx_strand_id
1 'polypeptide(L)'
;RSTHNEMEKNRRAQLRLCLERLKGLVPLGAAAGRHTTLSLLTRARLHIQKLEDQERRALHQIEQLQREQRHLQRQLEKLGMERVRIDSIGSSLSSERSDSDRGES
;
A
#
# COMPACT_ATOMS: atom_id res chain seq x y z
N ARG A 1 27.09 -47.86 17.28
CA ARG A 1 27.20 -46.70 18.21
C ARG A 1 27.89 -45.50 17.57
N SER A 2 29.06 -45.66 16.91
CA SER A 2 29.75 -44.55 16.22
C SER A 2 28.92 -43.90 15.10
N THR A 3 28.32 -44.70 14.22
CA THR A 3 27.45 -44.22 13.12
C THR A 3 26.26 -43.38 13.61
N HIS A 4 25.59 -43.82 14.67
CA HIS A 4 24.51 -43.10 15.31
C HIS A 4 24.94 -41.73 15.84
N ASN A 5 26.13 -41.64 16.45
CA ASN A 5 26.66 -40.37 16.95
C ASN A 5 26.99 -39.39 15.82
N GLU A 6 27.54 -39.88 14.72
CA GLU A 6 27.83 -39.04 13.55
C GLU A 6 26.55 -38.53 12.88
N MET A 7 25.51 -39.37 12.77
CA MET A 7 24.19 -38.92 12.28
C MET A 7 23.60 -37.82 13.16
N GLU A 8 23.65 -37.96 14.48
CA GLU A 8 23.12 -36.95 15.40
C GLU A 8 23.95 -35.65 15.38
N LYS A 9 25.28 -35.74 15.23
CA LYS A 9 26.14 -34.56 15.05
C LYS A 9 25.75 -33.80 13.79
N ASN A 10 25.60 -34.48 12.66
CA ASN A 10 25.20 -33.86 11.39
C ASN A 10 23.81 -33.20 11.51
N ARG A 11 22.84 -33.91 12.10
CA ARG A 11 21.49 -33.38 12.34
C ARG A 11 21.53 -32.09 13.18
N ARG A 12 22.36 -32.05 14.24
CA ARG A 12 22.53 -30.84 15.06
C ARG A 12 23.19 -29.69 14.30
N ALA A 13 24.16 -29.97 13.43
CA ALA A 13 24.79 -28.95 12.61
C ALA A 13 23.78 -28.32 11.63
N GLN A 14 22.96 -29.15 10.97
CA GLN A 14 21.88 -28.69 10.09
C GLN A 14 20.85 -27.84 10.83
N LEU A 15 20.43 -28.26 12.03
CA LEU A 15 19.49 -27.49 12.83
C LEU A 15 20.04 -26.10 13.18
N ARG A 16 21.33 -25.99 13.55
CA ARG A 16 21.97 -24.69 13.82
C ARG A 16 21.92 -23.79 12.59
N LEU A 17 22.24 -24.32 11.41
CA LEU A 17 22.20 -23.57 10.16
C LEU A 17 20.80 -23.02 9.87
N CYS A 18 19.76 -23.85 10.04
CA CYS A 18 18.38 -23.41 9.87
C CYS A 18 18.00 -22.29 10.87
N LEU A 19 18.43 -22.39 12.12
CA LEU A 19 18.15 -21.38 13.14
C LEU A 19 18.89 -20.07 12.86
N GLU A 20 20.15 -20.11 12.41
CA GLU A 20 20.88 -18.91 12.02
C GLU A 20 20.21 -18.21 10.83
N ARG A 21 19.79 -18.95 9.81
CA ARG A 21 19.02 -18.39 8.69
C ARG A 21 17.73 -17.72 9.17
N LEU A 22 17.01 -18.37 10.09
CA LEU A 22 15.79 -17.81 10.66
C LEU A 22 16.04 -16.51 11.41
N LYS A 23 17.15 -16.38 12.15
CA LYS A 23 17.50 -15.13 12.83
C LYS A 23 17.67 -13.96 11.88
N GLY A 24 18.20 -14.19 10.67
CA GLY A 24 18.34 -13.15 9.64
C GLY A 24 17.01 -12.65 9.07
N LEU A 25 15.93 -13.41 9.20
CA LEU A 25 14.60 -13.07 8.67
C LEU A 25 13.68 -12.44 9.72
N VAL A 26 13.98 -12.62 11.01
CA VAL A 26 13.12 -12.15 12.10
C VAL A 26 13.69 -10.84 12.65
N PRO A 27 12.87 -9.81 12.90
CA PRO A 27 13.33 -8.57 13.54
C PRO A 27 13.61 -8.84 15.04
N LEU A 28 14.85 -9.23 15.34
CA LEU A 28 15.24 -9.67 16.70
C LEU A 28 15.68 -8.53 17.63
N GLY A 29 15.94 -7.32 17.10
CA GLY A 29 16.41 -6.16 17.86
C GLY A 29 17.86 -6.30 18.36
N ALA A 30 18.55 -5.17 18.54
CA ALA A 30 19.97 -5.16 18.91
C ALA A 30 20.25 -5.52 20.40
N ALA A 31 19.23 -5.67 21.23
CA ALA A 31 19.37 -5.69 22.69
C ALA A 31 18.51 -6.73 23.42
N ALA A 32 18.30 -7.91 22.84
CA ALA A 32 17.76 -9.03 23.61
C ALA A 32 18.90 -9.97 23.97
N GLY A 33 19.18 -10.11 25.27
CA GLY A 33 20.11 -11.10 25.80
C GLY A 33 19.91 -12.47 25.14
N ARG A 34 21.02 -13.22 25.03
CA ARG A 34 21.16 -14.55 24.41
C ARG A 34 19.83 -15.17 23.92
N HIS A 35 19.50 -14.94 22.65
CA HIS A 35 18.30 -15.51 22.03
C HIS A 35 18.29 -17.04 22.16
N THR A 36 17.25 -17.58 22.80
CA THR A 36 16.99 -19.02 22.86
C THR A 36 16.21 -19.45 21.62
N THR A 37 16.29 -20.74 21.25
CA THR A 37 15.49 -21.33 20.16
C THR A 37 13.99 -21.04 20.32
N LEU A 38 13.46 -21.18 21.54
CA LEU A 38 12.05 -20.90 21.83
C LEU A 38 11.67 -19.44 21.56
N SER A 39 12.52 -18.50 22.00
CA SER A 39 12.28 -17.06 21.79
C SER A 39 12.32 -16.68 20.31
N LEU A 40 13.19 -17.34 19.53
CA LEU A 40 13.29 -17.15 18.08
C LEU A 40 12.03 -17.64 17.37
N LEU A 41 11.59 -18.87 17.65
CA LEU A 41 10.39 -19.45 17.04
C LEU A 41 9.13 -18.65 17.38
N THR A 42 9.04 -18.16 18.62
CA THR A 42 7.91 -17.31 19.06
C THR A 42 7.88 -15.99 18.31
N ARG A 43 9.03 -15.29 18.17
CA ARG A 43 9.09 -14.04 17.40
C ARG A 43 8.86 -14.27 15.91
N ALA A 44 9.34 -15.37 15.34
CA ALA A 44 9.08 -15.71 13.95
C ALA A 44 7.58 -15.83 13.67
N ARG A 45 6.85 -16.57 14.52
CA ARG A 45 5.39 -16.70 14.42
C ARG A 45 4.68 -15.35 14.54
N LEU A 46 5.06 -14.53 15.52
CA LEU A 46 4.50 -13.19 15.68
C LEU A 46 4.81 -12.27 14.50
N HIS A 47 6.00 -12.42 13.90
CA HIS A 47 6.39 -11.63 12.75
C HIS A 47 5.54 -11.97 11.53
N ILE A 48 5.28 -13.25 11.26
CA ILE A 48 4.37 -13.69 10.20
C ILE A 48 2.99 -13.08 10.40
N GLN A 49 2.40 -13.22 11.59
CA GLN A 49 1.09 -12.65 11.90
C GLN A 49 1.05 -11.13 11.68
N LYS A 50 2.09 -10.40 12.11
CA LYS A 50 2.19 -8.95 11.90
C LYS A 50 2.24 -8.59 10.42
N LEU A 51 2.99 -9.34 9.60
CA LEU A 51 3.09 -9.11 8.16
C LEU A 51 1.73 -9.33 7.48
N GLU A 52 1.04 -10.42 7.82
CA GLU A 52 -0.30 -10.70 7.31
C GLU A 52 -1.30 -9.59 7.69
N ASP A 53 -1.25 -9.10 8.93
CA ASP A 53 -2.10 -7.98 9.36
C ASP A 53 -1.78 -6.68 8.62
N GLN A 54 -0.50 -6.42 8.34
CA GLN A 54 -0.06 -5.25 7.57
C GLN A 54 -0.54 -5.32 6.12
N GLU A 55 -0.42 -6.49 5.49
CA GLU A 55 -0.93 -6.73 4.15
C GLU A 55 -2.44 -6.48 4.07
N ARG A 56 -3.23 -7.04 5.00
CA ARG A 56 -4.69 -6.83 5.04
C ARG A 56 -5.06 -5.35 5.19
N ARG A 57 -4.34 -4.60 6.04
CA ARG A 57 -4.55 -3.15 6.20
C ARG A 57 -4.17 -2.36 4.95
N ALA A 58 -3.05 -2.71 4.31
CA ALA A 58 -2.60 -2.06 3.08
C ALA A 58 -3.61 -2.26 1.95
N LEU A 59 -4.15 -3.47 1.78
CA LEU A 59 -5.20 -3.75 0.80
C LEU A 59 -6.47 -2.93 1.04
N HIS A 60 -6.92 -2.84 2.30
CA HIS A 60 -8.05 -1.97 2.66
C HIS A 60 -7.76 -0.51 2.32
N GLN A 61 -6.56 -0.01 2.62
CA GLN A 61 -6.18 1.36 2.32
C GLN A 61 -6.19 1.64 0.82
N ILE A 62 -5.66 0.72 0.01
CA ILE A 62 -5.70 0.82 -1.46
C ILE A 62 -7.15 0.92 -1.94
N GLU A 63 -8.05 0.07 -1.42
CA GLU A 63 -9.45 0.10 -1.81
C GLU A 63 -10.13 1.44 -1.45
N GLN A 64 -9.88 1.98 -0.26
CA GLN A 64 -10.42 3.28 0.14
C GLN A 64 -9.92 4.40 -0.78
N LEU A 65 -8.61 4.44 -1.05
CA LEU A 65 -8.01 5.44 -1.94
C LEU A 65 -8.56 5.35 -3.36
N GLN A 66 -8.79 4.14 -3.88
CA GLN A 66 -9.42 3.95 -5.19
C GLN A 66 -10.87 4.44 -5.21
N ARG A 67 -11.63 4.25 -4.13
CA ARG A 67 -13.00 4.79 -4.02
C ARG A 67 -13.00 6.31 -3.99
N GLU A 68 -12.08 6.90 -3.23
CA GLU A 68 -11.90 8.35 -3.15
C GLU A 68 -11.47 8.95 -4.49
N GLN A 69 -10.49 8.35 -5.17
CA GLN A 69 -10.08 8.76 -6.50
C GLN A 69 -11.26 8.79 -7.49
N ARG A 70 -12.07 7.71 -7.52
CA ARG A 70 -13.28 7.66 -8.37
C ARG A 70 -14.30 8.73 -7.98
N HIS A 71 -14.45 9.02 -6.68
CA HIS A 71 -15.36 10.06 -6.22
C HIS A 71 -14.91 11.45 -6.70
N LEU A 72 -13.62 11.78 -6.50
CA LEU A 72 -13.02 13.04 -6.92
C LEU A 72 -13.06 13.21 -8.45
N GLN A 73 -12.78 12.16 -9.22
CA GLN A 73 -12.89 12.18 -10.68
C GLN A 73 -14.31 12.55 -11.14
N ARG A 74 -15.35 11.95 -10.55
CA ARG A 74 -16.75 12.31 -10.87
C ARG A 74 -17.10 13.74 -10.47
N GLN A 75 -16.52 14.26 -9.38
CA GLN A 75 -16.72 15.67 -9.00
C GLN A 75 -16.07 16.62 -10.02
N LEU A 76 -14.85 16.30 -10.46
CA LEU A 76 -14.16 17.06 -11.50
C LEU A 76 -14.91 17.03 -12.83
N GLU A 77 -15.43 15.87 -13.25
CA GLU A 77 -16.27 15.75 -14.44
C GLU A 77 -17.50 16.66 -14.36
N LYS A 78 -18.21 16.66 -13.22
CA LYS A 78 -19.38 17.52 -13.02
C LYS A 78 -19.03 19.01 -13.11
N LEU A 79 -17.96 19.44 -12.45
CA LEU A 79 -17.50 20.83 -12.50
C LEU A 79 -17.02 21.23 -13.89
N GLY A 80 -16.36 20.31 -14.61
CA GLY A 80 -15.97 20.50 -16.01
C GLY A 80 -17.18 20.64 -16.93
N MET A 81 -18.22 19.81 -16.75
CA MET A 81 -19.48 19.91 -17.49
C MET A 81 -20.24 21.21 -17.18
N GLU A 82 -20.24 21.65 -15.92
CA GLU A 82 -20.87 22.90 -15.49
C GLU A 82 -20.18 24.11 -16.15
N ARG A 83 -18.86 24.10 -16.23
CA ARG A 83 -18.07 25.13 -16.93
C ARG A 83 -18.38 25.21 -18.42
N VAL A 84 -18.43 24.06 -19.11
CA VAL A 84 -18.80 24.00 -20.55
C VAL A 84 -20.23 24.53 -20.81
N ARG A 85 -21.18 24.26 -19.90
CA ARG A 85 -22.55 24.80 -20.01
C ARG A 85 -22.59 26.31 -19.82
N ILE A 86 -21.86 26.84 -18.84
CA ILE A 86 -21.78 28.29 -18.56
C ILE A 86 -21.19 29.02 -19.77
N ASP A 87 -20.13 28.50 -20.38
CA ASP A 87 -19.49 29.12 -21.55
C ASP A 87 -20.42 29.13 -22.78
N SER A 88 -21.27 28.10 -22.94
CA SER A 88 -22.25 28.00 -24.03
C SER A 88 -23.43 28.97 -23.85
N ILE A 89 -23.96 29.10 -22.62
CA ILE A 89 -25.07 30.04 -22.32
C ILE A 89 -24.57 31.49 -22.35
N GLY A 90 -23.37 31.75 -21.81
CA GLY A 90 -22.73 33.07 -21.85
C GLY A 90 -22.48 33.56 -23.27
N SER A 91 -22.08 32.66 -24.18
CA SER A 91 -21.85 32.99 -25.59
C SER A 91 -23.14 33.36 -26.33
N SER A 92 -24.25 32.66 -26.08
CA SER A 92 -25.56 33.01 -26.67
C SER A 92 -26.07 34.38 -26.22
N LEU A 93 -25.90 34.74 -24.94
CA LEU A 93 -26.31 36.04 -24.41
C LEU A 93 -25.42 37.20 -24.91
N SER A 94 -24.14 36.94 -25.22
CA SER A 94 -23.23 37.95 -25.77
C SER A 94 -23.40 38.21 -27.28
N SER A 95 -23.98 37.25 -28.03
CA SER A 95 -24.17 37.39 -29.48
C SER A 95 -25.40 38.24 -29.86
N GLU A 96 -26.36 38.44 -28.96
CA GLU A 96 -27.55 39.29 -29.21
C GLU A 96 -27.29 40.78 -28.98
N ARG A 97 -26.11 41.18 -28.50
CA ARG A 97 -25.76 42.60 -28.25
C ARG A 97 -24.77 43.22 -29.23
N SER A 98 -24.33 42.50 -30.27
CA SER A 98 -23.33 43.01 -31.24
C SER A 98 -23.91 43.51 -32.56
N ASP A 99 -25.22 43.76 -32.66
CA ASP A 99 -25.83 44.33 -33.87
C ASP A 99 -26.63 45.60 -33.56
N SER A 100 -25.94 46.64 -33.06
CA SER A 100 -26.47 48.00 -33.11
C SER A 100 -25.34 49.01 -32.93
N ASP A 101 -24.97 49.63 -34.05
CA ASP A 101 -24.71 51.06 -34.21
C ASP A 101 -23.47 51.32 -35.09
N ARG A 102 -23.72 51.42 -36.39
CA ARG A 102 -22.84 52.22 -37.26
C ARG A 102 -23.73 53.08 -38.13
N GLY A 103 -23.99 54.27 -37.60
CA GLY A 103 -24.88 55.28 -38.13
C GLY A 103 -24.58 55.74 -39.56
N GLU A 104 -25.68 56.12 -40.19
CA GLU A 104 -25.76 57.01 -41.35
C GLU A 104 -25.05 58.34 -41.05
N SER A 105 -24.21 58.81 -41.97
CA SER A 105 -24.09 60.19 -42.50
C SER A 105 -22.77 60.40 -43.24
#